data_AF-A0A1H6DSA2-F1
#
_entry.id   AF-A0A1H6DSA2-F1
#
_cell.length_a   1.000
_cell.length_b   1.000
_cell.length_c   1.000
_cell.angle_alpha   90.00
_cell.angle_beta   90.00
_cell.angle_gamma   90.00
#
_symmetry.space_group_name_H-M   'P 1'
#
loop_
_entity.id
_entity.type
_entity.pdbx_description
1 polymer ?
#
loop_
_entity_poly.entity_id
_entity_poly.type
_entity_poly.pdbx_seq_one_letter_code
_entity_poly.pdbx_strand_id
1 'polypeptide(L)'
;MTIPPNPSITTWTRLEPRTRVNDFGESVAARVEDPAWLLGRQWQLGEFAASSGGSPATVRMRVTAGRLSAYRGTGGSGATATGYDPMGLPLETLVEREPDHGDLGLRADGGRLFLRLLTQHGIGRFRKAFTAAYPLPVPDSGDPAIDAAVTADLGVLAGRVPDAAALATAFASGVVIPPLSAEEPPPTGGERRAAEAAAAEFRTAWASYVSRPGAEVTPWDSTRLEHAFALGARLGTDDVTLVAREYLGGALDWYDLDVAADGTQVPATQPSTDIVSTGIPTPIRYPGMPADRWWEFEDGRVHFGGIETGATDLGHMLLAEFATLYSNDWFTLPVELPVGTIARVSSLVVTDTFGIRTVIEAAAHPDWEMFRLRGGGPDTALFVLPPVAAHTMDGEPVEDVLLVRDEAANIVWGVEKLVEHQAGRPLDRHELHLAALRAAPPPPVPPPSQGDLDYRLRAAAPPEHWIPYVPQATADRLRLVRSALTRPVTGQPIPPLSRLLTAAGWLADEEVPREGARVMRQWRLARWTDGSTHLWQARRKRAGRGEASSGLRYDVLTRREGPPAG
;
A
#
# COMPACT_ATOMS: atom_id res chain seq x y z
N MET A 1 9.51 -37.71 -62.23
CA MET A 1 8.15 -37.91 -61.69
C MET A 1 8.28 -38.00 -60.18
N THR A 2 8.16 -36.87 -59.49
CA THR A 2 8.28 -36.75 -58.03
C THR A 2 6.91 -37.01 -57.40
N ILE A 3 6.84 -38.00 -56.52
CA ILE A 3 5.63 -38.32 -55.77
C ILE A 3 5.42 -37.19 -54.74
N PRO A 4 4.23 -36.55 -54.67
CA PRO A 4 3.98 -35.53 -53.67
C PRO A 4 3.94 -36.17 -52.27
N PRO A 5 4.44 -35.50 -51.21
CA PRO A 5 4.34 -36.02 -49.86
C PRO A 5 2.87 -36.15 -49.47
N ASN A 6 2.50 -37.31 -48.93
CA ASN A 6 1.17 -37.51 -48.35
C ASN A 6 0.98 -36.50 -47.20
N PRO A 7 -0.11 -35.71 -47.19
CA PRO A 7 -0.41 -34.86 -46.06
C PRO A 7 -0.68 -35.74 -44.83
N SER A 8 0.14 -35.59 -43.79
CA SER A 8 -0.06 -36.22 -42.49
C SER A 8 -0.72 -35.21 -41.56
N ILE A 9 -1.88 -35.57 -41.03
CA ILE A 9 -2.54 -34.83 -39.94
C ILE A 9 -2.16 -35.57 -38.65
N THR A 10 -1.26 -34.98 -37.86
CA THR A 10 -0.99 -35.46 -36.50
C THR A 10 -2.07 -34.86 -35.59
N THR A 11 -2.92 -35.71 -35.02
CA THR A 11 -3.88 -35.30 -33.99
C THR A 11 -3.42 -35.84 -32.65
N TRP A 12 -3.38 -34.96 -31.64
CA TRP A 12 -3.10 -35.34 -30.27
C TRP A 12 -4.43 -35.57 -29.57
N THR A 13 -4.74 -36.83 -29.22
CA THR A 13 -5.88 -37.12 -28.35
C THR A 13 -5.34 -37.32 -26.95
N ARG A 14 -5.65 -36.39 -26.02
CA ARG A 14 -5.34 -36.59 -24.61
C ARG A 14 -6.17 -37.77 -24.11
N LEU A 15 -5.51 -38.88 -23.80
CA LEU A 15 -6.15 -40.00 -23.12
C LEU A 15 -6.28 -39.62 -21.65
N GLU A 16 -7.49 -39.28 -21.21
CA GLU A 16 -7.75 -39.00 -19.80
C GLU A 16 -8.23 -40.28 -19.10
N PRO A 17 -7.46 -40.82 -18.14
CA PRO A 17 -7.91 -41.97 -17.36
C PRO A 17 -9.11 -41.55 -16.50
N ARG A 18 -10.21 -42.32 -16.60
CA ARG A 18 -11.40 -42.15 -15.77
C ARG A 18 -11.34 -43.12 -14.60
N THR A 19 -11.21 -42.60 -13.38
CA THR A 19 -11.30 -43.44 -12.18
C THR A 19 -12.74 -43.89 -11.94
N ARG A 20 -12.90 -45.15 -11.50
CA ARG A 20 -14.21 -45.74 -11.17
C ARG A 20 -14.64 -45.49 -9.73
N VAL A 21 -13.71 -45.04 -8.88
CA VAL A 21 -13.89 -44.83 -7.44
C VAL A 21 -13.23 -43.49 -7.09
N ASN A 22 -13.88 -42.71 -6.21
CA ASN A 22 -13.39 -41.41 -5.72
C ASN A 22 -12.51 -41.56 -4.47
N ASP A 23 -11.77 -42.67 -4.36
CA ASP A 23 -10.77 -42.90 -3.31
C ASP A 23 -9.45 -43.21 -4.00
N PHE A 24 -8.50 -42.30 -3.82
CA PHE A 24 -7.16 -42.39 -4.40
C PHE A 24 -6.12 -42.87 -3.38
N GLY A 25 -6.51 -43.07 -2.11
CA GLY A 25 -5.57 -43.37 -1.02
C GLY A 25 -4.78 -44.65 -1.29
N GLU A 26 -5.44 -45.72 -1.73
CA GLU A 26 -4.77 -46.98 -2.07
C GLU A 26 -3.87 -46.86 -3.32
N SER A 27 -4.26 -46.05 -4.30
CA SER A 27 -3.51 -45.88 -5.55
C SER A 27 -2.26 -45.01 -5.38
N VAL A 28 -2.33 -43.99 -4.52
CA VAL A 28 -1.22 -43.08 -4.21
C VAL A 28 -0.26 -43.69 -3.19
N ALA A 29 -0.72 -44.60 -2.32
CA ALA A 29 0.10 -45.20 -1.26
C ALA A 29 1.25 -46.12 -1.74
N ALA A 30 1.34 -46.41 -3.04
CA ALA A 30 2.45 -47.17 -3.64
C ALA A 30 2.90 -48.41 -2.83
N ARG A 31 1.93 -49.23 -2.36
CA ARG A 31 2.19 -50.33 -1.42
C ARG A 31 3.26 -51.30 -1.95
N VAL A 32 4.17 -51.67 -1.06
CA VAL A 32 5.27 -52.60 -1.33
C VAL A 32 4.86 -54.00 -0.89
N GLU A 33 4.88 -54.95 -1.81
CA GLU A 33 4.63 -56.36 -1.53
C GLU A 33 5.96 -57.14 -1.48
N ASP A 34 6.61 -57.33 -2.63
CA ASP A 34 7.91 -57.98 -2.76
C ASP A 34 8.83 -57.25 -3.76
N PRO A 35 10.13 -57.62 -3.85
CA PRO A 35 11.05 -56.98 -4.80
C PRO A 35 10.67 -57.14 -6.27
N ALA A 36 10.01 -58.24 -6.66
CA ALA A 36 9.58 -58.46 -8.04
C ALA A 36 8.37 -57.57 -8.40
N TRP A 37 7.47 -57.34 -7.44
CA TRP A 37 6.40 -56.35 -7.53
C TRP A 37 6.96 -54.95 -7.77
N LEU A 38 7.98 -54.53 -7.01
CA LEU A 38 8.64 -53.23 -7.20
C LEU A 38 9.26 -53.07 -8.59
N LEU A 39 9.95 -54.11 -9.09
CA LEU A 39 10.51 -54.11 -10.44
C LEU A 39 9.42 -54.08 -11.52
N GLY A 40 8.33 -54.83 -11.31
CA GLY A 40 7.16 -54.84 -12.20
C GLY A 40 6.47 -53.48 -12.25
N ARG A 41 6.37 -52.78 -11.12
CA ARG A 41 5.82 -51.42 -11.04
C ARG A 41 6.70 -50.39 -11.75
N GLN A 42 8.02 -50.45 -11.59
CA GLN A 42 8.97 -49.62 -12.35
C GLN A 42 8.84 -49.85 -13.86
N TRP A 43 8.71 -51.11 -14.28
CA TRP A 43 8.46 -51.44 -15.68
C TRP A 43 7.13 -50.87 -16.18
N GLN A 44 6.06 -50.99 -15.39
CA GLN A 44 4.72 -50.46 -15.73
C GLN A 44 4.70 -48.94 -15.89
N LEU A 45 5.43 -48.22 -15.03
CA LEU A 45 5.52 -46.75 -15.07
C LEU A 45 6.57 -46.23 -16.07
N GLY A 46 7.32 -47.13 -16.72
CA GLY A 46 8.31 -46.77 -17.73
C GLY A 46 9.65 -46.31 -17.18
N GLU A 47 9.98 -46.55 -15.91
CA GLU A 47 11.29 -46.19 -15.32
C GLU A 47 12.48 -46.86 -16.03
N PHE A 48 12.25 -48.04 -16.63
CA PHE A 48 13.27 -48.74 -17.44
C PHE A 48 13.27 -48.31 -18.92
N ALA A 49 12.33 -47.46 -19.34
CA ALA A 49 12.35 -46.90 -20.67
C ALA A 49 13.37 -45.77 -20.72
N ALA A 50 14.50 -46.00 -21.38
CA ALA A 50 15.44 -44.93 -21.67
C ALA A 50 14.81 -43.96 -22.68
N SER A 51 14.77 -42.67 -22.35
CA SER A 51 14.51 -41.62 -23.32
C SER A 51 15.84 -41.07 -23.84
N SER A 52 15.90 -40.73 -25.13
CA SER A 52 17.08 -40.08 -25.72
C SER A 52 17.01 -38.55 -25.53
N GLY A 53 16.49 -38.09 -24.39
CA GLY A 53 16.34 -36.66 -24.06
C GLY A 53 17.54 -36.15 -23.28
N GLY A 54 18.11 -35.02 -23.71
CA GLY A 54 19.12 -34.30 -22.93
C GLY A 54 18.48 -33.51 -21.80
N SER A 55 19.14 -33.46 -20.63
CA SER A 55 18.73 -32.58 -19.54
C SER A 55 19.42 -31.22 -19.65
N PRO A 56 18.80 -30.11 -19.21
CA PRO A 56 19.45 -28.81 -19.18
C PRO A 56 20.75 -28.85 -18.36
N ALA A 57 21.88 -28.53 -19.00
CA ALA A 57 23.20 -28.57 -18.37
C ALA A 57 23.76 -27.17 -18.11
N THR A 58 23.61 -26.26 -19.07
CA THR A 58 23.95 -24.84 -18.89
C THR A 58 22.93 -23.96 -19.59
N VAL A 59 22.70 -22.78 -19.03
CA VAL A 59 21.83 -21.78 -19.61
C VAL A 59 22.61 -20.50 -19.82
N ARG A 60 22.41 -19.88 -20.98
CA ARG A 60 22.88 -18.52 -21.27
C ARG A 60 21.69 -17.66 -21.61
N MET A 61 21.46 -16.64 -20.80
CA MET A 61 20.36 -15.70 -20.96
C MET A 61 20.90 -14.29 -21.22
N ARG A 62 20.24 -13.57 -22.12
CA ARG A 62 20.45 -12.15 -22.35
C ARG A 62 19.21 -11.39 -21.91
N VAL A 63 19.41 -10.35 -21.12
CA VAL A 63 18.35 -9.50 -20.58
C VAL A 63 18.70 -8.06 -20.88
N THR A 64 17.75 -7.31 -21.41
CA THR A 64 17.87 -5.85 -21.52
C THR A 64 17.12 -5.23 -20.35
N ALA A 65 17.81 -4.47 -19.50
CA ALA A 65 17.27 -3.86 -18.29
C ALA A 65 17.25 -2.33 -18.40
N GLY A 66 16.07 -1.73 -18.29
CA GLY A 66 15.83 -0.30 -18.31
C GLY A 66 15.58 0.23 -16.91
N ARG A 67 16.26 1.30 -16.49
CA ARG A 67 16.00 1.95 -15.20
C ARG A 67 14.68 2.72 -15.26
N LEU A 68 13.88 2.60 -14.19
CA LEU A 68 12.71 3.46 -13.96
C LEU A 68 13.24 4.87 -13.66
N SER A 69 13.15 5.77 -14.63
CA SER A 69 13.80 7.09 -14.54
C SER A 69 12.84 8.27 -14.60
N ALA A 70 11.55 7.99 -14.75
CA ALA A 70 10.53 9.01 -14.83
C ALA A 70 9.29 8.58 -14.05
N TYR A 71 8.63 9.55 -13.43
CA TYR A 71 7.45 9.36 -12.59
C TYR A 71 6.38 10.40 -12.92
N ARG A 72 5.12 9.98 -12.86
CA ARG A 72 3.96 10.87 -12.98
C ARG A 72 2.82 10.37 -12.09
N GLY A 73 2.41 11.17 -11.10
CA GLY A 73 1.15 10.95 -10.39
C GLY A 73 -0.04 11.20 -11.31
N THR A 74 -1.06 10.35 -11.28
CA THR A 74 -2.24 10.45 -12.16
C THR A 74 -3.53 10.82 -11.43
N GLY A 75 -3.47 11.14 -10.14
CA GLY A 75 -4.61 11.60 -9.32
C GLY A 75 -5.19 12.98 -9.69
N GLY A 76 -4.71 13.62 -10.77
CA GLY A 76 -5.24 14.88 -11.29
C GLY A 76 -4.86 15.11 -12.76
N SER A 77 -5.77 15.72 -13.55
CA SER A 77 -5.53 16.00 -14.98
C SER A 77 -4.43 17.05 -15.17
N GLY A 78 -3.37 16.71 -15.92
CA GLY A 78 -2.34 17.66 -16.35
C GLY A 78 -0.96 17.53 -15.70
N ALA A 79 -0.69 16.44 -14.96
CA ALA A 79 0.62 16.22 -14.36
C ALA A 79 1.73 16.03 -15.42
N THR A 80 2.81 16.79 -15.33
CA THR A 80 4.02 16.57 -16.13
C THR A 80 4.86 15.45 -15.53
N ALA A 81 5.47 14.63 -16.37
CA ALA A 81 6.45 13.65 -15.92
C ALA A 81 7.65 14.35 -15.27
N THR A 82 8.15 13.78 -14.18
CA THR A 82 9.31 14.26 -13.43
C THR A 82 10.39 13.19 -13.42
N GLY A 83 11.66 13.61 -13.26
CA GLY A 83 12.77 12.66 -13.14
C GLY A 83 12.67 11.88 -11.84
N TYR A 84 12.90 10.57 -11.92
CA TYR A 84 12.91 9.68 -10.77
C TYR A 84 14.27 8.97 -10.67
N ASP A 85 14.84 8.95 -9.46
CA ASP A 85 16.02 8.16 -9.14
C ASP A 85 15.64 7.02 -8.18
N PRO A 86 15.55 5.77 -8.67
CA PRO A 86 15.27 4.60 -7.84
C PRO A 86 16.26 4.41 -6.69
N MET A 87 17.50 4.89 -6.82
CA MET A 87 18.52 4.70 -5.78
C MET A 87 18.47 5.80 -4.71
N GLY A 88 17.84 6.94 -4.99
CA GLY A 88 17.73 8.05 -4.03
C GLY A 88 16.44 8.07 -3.21
N LEU A 89 15.37 7.43 -3.68
CA LEU A 89 14.07 7.45 -3.00
C LEU A 89 13.26 6.16 -3.28
N PRO A 90 12.85 5.42 -2.23
CA PRO A 90 11.92 4.29 -2.38
C PRO A 90 10.62 4.72 -3.08
N LEU A 91 10.07 3.84 -3.92
CA LEU A 91 8.87 4.13 -4.69
C LEU A 91 7.66 4.38 -3.79
N GLU A 92 7.49 3.63 -2.69
CA GLU A 92 6.36 3.86 -1.78
C GLU A 92 6.47 5.24 -1.12
N THR A 93 7.68 5.68 -0.76
CA THR A 93 7.87 7.03 -0.23
C THR A 93 7.53 8.10 -1.26
N LEU A 94 7.92 7.93 -2.53
CA LEU A 94 7.60 8.87 -3.60
C LEU A 94 6.09 9.00 -3.82
N VAL A 95 5.39 7.87 -3.86
CA VAL A 95 3.96 7.78 -4.16
C VAL A 95 3.12 8.22 -2.96
N GLU A 96 3.43 7.75 -1.76
CA GLU A 96 2.53 7.91 -0.62
C GLU A 96 2.68 9.24 0.13
N ARG A 97 3.84 9.92 0.00
CA ARG A 97 4.16 11.13 0.79
C ARG A 97 3.11 12.23 0.64
N GLU A 98 2.57 12.69 1.77
CA GLU A 98 1.63 13.81 1.83
C GLU A 98 2.32 15.18 1.97
N PRO A 99 1.71 16.27 1.47
CA PRO A 99 2.17 17.62 1.76
C PRO A 99 2.04 17.93 3.26
N ASP A 100 2.88 18.85 3.75
CA ASP A 100 2.81 19.30 5.13
C ASP A 100 1.53 20.12 5.35
N HIS A 101 0.69 19.69 6.29
CA HIS A 101 -0.55 20.36 6.65
C HIS A 101 -0.40 21.28 7.88
N GLY A 102 0.83 21.70 8.19
CA GLY A 102 1.10 22.63 9.27
C GLY A 102 1.19 21.95 10.63
N ASP A 103 1.66 20.71 10.68
CA ASP A 103 1.82 19.93 11.92
C ASP A 103 2.71 20.67 12.92
N LEU A 104 2.09 21.16 14.01
CA LEU A 104 2.78 21.93 15.04
C LEU A 104 3.69 21.07 15.91
N GLY A 105 3.40 19.78 16.06
CA GLY A 105 4.29 18.84 16.75
C GLY A 105 5.59 18.66 15.97
N LEU A 106 5.49 18.47 14.65
CA LEU A 106 6.66 18.38 13.77
C LEU A 106 7.49 19.67 13.78
N ARG A 107 6.82 20.83 13.76
CA ARG A 107 7.48 22.14 13.86
C ARG A 107 8.16 22.34 15.22
N ALA A 108 7.57 21.84 16.31
CA ALA A 108 8.16 21.88 17.63
C ALA A 108 9.42 21.00 17.72
N ASP A 109 9.40 19.79 17.15
CA ASP A 109 10.56 18.89 17.12
C ASP A 109 11.70 19.45 16.28
N GLY A 110 11.41 20.07 15.13
CA GLY A 110 12.41 20.83 14.36
C GLY A 110 12.98 22.00 15.17
N GLY A 111 12.16 22.71 15.94
CA GLY A 111 12.60 23.77 16.84
C GLY A 111 13.59 23.27 17.89
N ARG A 112 13.29 22.11 18.50
CA ARG A 112 14.18 21.44 19.47
C ARG A 112 15.51 21.04 18.84
N LEU A 113 15.47 20.51 17.61
CA LEU A 113 16.68 20.22 16.83
C LEU A 113 17.54 21.48 16.67
N PHE A 114 16.94 22.60 16.23
CA PHE A 114 17.68 23.85 16.09
C PHE A 114 18.29 24.34 17.41
N LEU A 115 17.55 24.25 18.52
CA LEU A 115 18.07 24.61 19.84
C LEU A 115 19.26 23.73 20.27
N ARG A 116 19.32 22.45 19.83
CA ARG A 116 20.50 21.58 20.05
C ARG A 116 21.67 22.05 19.19
N LEU A 117 21.43 22.38 17.92
CA LEU A 117 22.46 22.92 17.01
C LEU A 117 23.09 24.21 17.55
N LEU A 118 22.30 25.13 18.10
CA LEU A 118 22.84 26.33 18.76
C LEU A 118 23.82 25.98 19.89
N THR A 119 23.54 24.93 20.66
CA THR A 119 24.41 24.49 21.76
C THR A 119 25.68 23.84 21.21
N GLN A 120 25.56 23.00 20.19
CA GLN A 120 26.67 22.32 19.51
C GLN A 120 27.65 23.31 18.85
N HIS A 121 27.13 24.38 18.26
CA HIS A 121 27.93 25.46 17.65
C HIS A 121 28.43 26.49 18.67
N GLY A 122 28.25 26.27 19.98
CA GLY A 122 28.78 27.13 21.04
C GLY A 122 28.04 28.47 21.21
N ILE A 123 26.88 28.64 20.58
CA ILE A 123 26.08 29.87 20.57
C ILE A 123 24.73 29.72 21.30
N GLY A 124 24.70 28.83 22.30
CA GLY A 124 23.50 28.52 23.09
C GLY A 124 22.89 29.73 23.82
N ARG A 125 23.61 30.85 23.95
CA ARG A 125 23.07 32.09 24.54
C ARG A 125 21.91 32.68 23.75
N PHE A 126 21.85 32.46 22.43
CA PHE A 126 20.77 33.01 21.59
C PHE A 126 19.47 32.21 21.63
N ARG A 127 19.41 31.10 22.36
CA ARG A 127 18.20 30.24 22.42
C ARG A 127 16.94 31.02 22.75
N LYS A 128 17.00 31.91 23.76
CA LYS A 128 15.86 32.76 24.15
C LYS A 128 15.45 33.73 23.04
N ALA A 129 16.42 34.38 22.39
CA ALA A 129 16.16 35.30 21.29
C ALA A 129 15.46 34.61 20.11
N PHE A 130 15.90 33.40 19.74
CA PHE A 130 15.24 32.60 18.70
C PHE A 130 13.83 32.14 19.10
N THR A 131 13.65 31.64 20.32
CA THR A 131 12.33 31.23 20.81
C THR A 131 11.35 32.41 20.87
N ALA A 132 11.81 33.61 21.24
CA ALA A 132 10.98 34.81 21.29
C ALA A 132 10.65 35.37 19.89
N ALA A 133 11.61 35.34 18.96
CA ALA A 133 11.43 35.86 17.61
C ALA A 133 10.57 34.95 16.71
N TYR A 134 10.60 33.64 16.97
CA TYR A 134 9.87 32.62 16.19
C TYR A 134 9.03 31.73 17.11
N PRO A 135 8.01 32.26 17.80
CA PRO A 135 7.24 31.48 18.77
C PRO A 135 6.41 30.41 18.07
N LEU A 136 6.37 29.20 18.66
CA LEU A 136 5.43 28.15 18.24
C LEU A 136 3.99 28.60 18.55
N PRO A 137 3.08 28.65 17.56
CA PRO A 137 1.70 29.07 17.79
C PRO A 137 0.92 27.99 18.56
N VAL A 138 -0.05 28.43 19.36
CA VAL A 138 -1.08 27.56 19.97
C VAL A 138 -2.43 27.99 19.38
N PRO A 139 -2.93 27.29 18.35
CA PRO A 139 -4.15 27.69 17.67
C PRO A 139 -5.37 27.42 18.54
N ASP A 140 -6.38 28.26 18.35
CA ASP A 140 -7.74 28.10 18.88
C ASP A 140 -8.62 27.54 17.75
N SER A 141 -9.16 26.35 17.95
CA SER A 141 -10.06 25.66 17.02
C SER A 141 -11.52 26.05 17.20
N GLY A 142 -11.88 26.68 18.33
CA GLY A 142 -13.26 27.00 18.70
C GLY A 142 -14.05 25.82 19.28
N ASP A 143 -13.46 24.63 19.36
CA ASP A 143 -14.01 23.48 20.09
C ASP A 143 -13.21 23.29 21.39
N PRO A 144 -13.80 23.59 22.57
CA PRO A 144 -13.09 23.55 23.84
C PRO A 144 -12.41 22.21 24.15
N ALA A 145 -12.94 21.09 23.66
CA ALA A 145 -12.36 19.78 23.89
C ALA A 145 -11.13 19.54 23.00
N ILE A 146 -11.19 19.97 21.73
CA ILE A 146 -10.04 19.93 20.82
C ILE A 146 -8.95 20.89 21.30
N ASP A 147 -9.33 22.10 21.72
CA ASP A 147 -8.41 23.12 22.24
C ASP A 147 -7.71 22.66 23.51
N ALA A 148 -8.43 21.97 24.41
CA ALA A 148 -7.84 21.38 25.59
C ALA A 148 -6.79 20.31 25.24
N ALA A 149 -7.05 19.45 24.24
CA ALA A 149 -6.09 18.45 23.77
C ALA A 149 -4.85 19.09 23.13
N VAL A 150 -5.05 20.06 22.23
CA VAL A 150 -3.96 20.84 21.60
C VAL A 150 -3.12 21.55 22.67
N THR A 151 -3.76 22.15 23.66
CA THR A 151 -3.09 22.85 24.77
C THR A 151 -2.33 21.88 25.67
N ALA A 152 -2.85 20.67 25.92
CA ALA A 152 -2.16 19.66 26.70
C ALA A 152 -0.84 19.24 26.03
N ASP A 153 -0.85 19.07 24.71
CA ASP A 153 0.33 18.66 23.94
C ASP A 153 1.33 19.80 23.71
N LEU A 154 0.85 20.97 23.29
CA LEU A 154 1.70 22.08 22.90
C LEU A 154 2.01 23.06 24.04
N GLY A 155 1.20 23.10 25.11
CA GLY A 155 1.32 24.09 26.18
C GLY A 155 2.65 24.03 26.93
N VAL A 156 3.27 22.85 27.04
CA VAL A 156 4.61 22.69 27.63
C VAL A 156 5.72 23.20 26.69
N LEU A 157 5.48 23.18 25.39
CA LEU A 157 6.44 23.54 24.34
C LEU A 157 6.33 25.03 23.96
N ALA A 158 5.14 25.59 24.05
CA ALA A 158 4.85 27.00 23.77
C ALA A 158 5.77 27.91 24.60
N GLY A 159 6.44 28.84 23.91
CA GLY A 159 7.43 29.74 24.53
C GLY A 159 8.74 29.09 24.98
N ARG A 160 8.95 27.78 24.75
CA ARG A 160 10.21 27.07 25.05
C ARG A 160 10.97 26.62 23.81
N VAL A 161 10.26 26.38 22.71
CA VAL A 161 10.86 25.97 21.43
C VAL A 161 10.45 26.96 20.34
N PRO A 162 11.38 27.29 19.42
CA PRO A 162 11.03 28.08 18.26
C PRO A 162 10.27 27.23 17.24
N ASP A 163 9.55 27.90 16.36
CA ASP A 163 8.85 27.29 15.25
C ASP A 163 9.81 26.96 14.09
N ALA A 164 10.00 25.66 13.79
CA ALA A 164 10.91 25.22 12.74
C ALA A 164 10.57 25.75 11.35
N ALA A 165 9.28 25.88 11.01
CA ALA A 165 8.88 26.36 9.70
C ALA A 165 9.19 27.85 9.56
N ALA A 166 8.89 28.64 10.59
CA ALA A 166 9.24 30.07 10.61
C ALA A 166 10.75 30.30 10.56
N LEU A 167 11.53 29.48 11.28
CA LEU A 167 12.99 29.47 11.21
C LEU A 167 13.50 29.15 9.80
N ALA A 168 12.97 28.10 9.17
CA ALA A 168 13.36 27.72 7.82
C ALA A 168 13.11 28.86 6.81
N THR A 169 11.96 29.54 6.91
CA THR A 169 11.64 30.72 6.10
C THR A 169 12.60 31.88 6.36
N ALA A 170 12.93 32.17 7.62
CA ALA A 170 13.86 33.23 7.98
C ALA A 170 15.30 32.96 7.50
N PHE A 171 15.77 31.72 7.58
CA PHE A 171 17.09 31.35 7.07
C PHE A 171 17.12 31.34 5.54
N ALA A 172 15.99 31.12 4.86
CA ALA A 172 15.90 31.28 3.42
C ALA A 172 16.00 32.77 3.00
N SER A 173 15.54 33.70 3.84
CA SER A 173 15.65 35.15 3.58
C SER A 173 16.96 35.79 4.07
N GLY A 174 17.89 35.00 4.62
CA GLY A 174 19.21 35.45 5.04
C GLY A 174 19.29 35.97 6.49
N VAL A 175 18.22 35.85 7.28
CA VAL A 175 18.22 36.24 8.69
C VAL A 175 18.84 35.13 9.53
N VAL A 176 20.10 35.28 9.95
CA VAL A 176 20.84 34.25 10.70
C VAL A 176 20.85 34.45 12.21
N ILE A 177 20.61 35.66 12.70
CA ILE A 177 20.41 35.98 14.12
C ILE A 177 19.24 36.96 14.20
N PRO A 178 18.19 36.70 15.01
CA PRO A 178 17.07 37.61 15.19
C PRO A 178 17.49 38.88 15.96
N PRO A 179 16.66 39.94 15.95
CA PRO A 179 16.89 41.10 16.81
C PRO A 179 17.05 40.68 18.28
N LEU A 180 18.14 41.14 18.91
CA LEU A 180 18.41 40.90 20.32
C LEU A 180 17.75 41.98 21.18
N SER A 181 17.50 41.67 22.44
CA SER A 181 17.04 42.68 23.41
C SER A 181 18.14 43.72 23.67
N ALA A 182 17.75 44.93 24.11
CA ALA A 182 18.70 46.02 24.37
C ALA A 182 19.74 45.70 25.47
N GLU A 183 19.45 44.70 26.31
CA GLU A 183 20.32 44.25 27.41
C GLU A 183 21.38 43.22 26.96
N GLU A 184 21.22 42.60 25.79
CA GLU A 184 22.13 41.56 25.29
C GLU A 184 23.30 42.16 24.48
N PRO A 185 24.55 41.70 24.72
CA PRO A 185 25.69 42.20 23.96
C PRO A 185 25.59 41.77 22.49
N PRO A 186 25.99 42.65 21.54
CA PRO A 186 25.89 42.37 20.12
C PRO A 186 26.69 41.11 19.75
N PRO A 187 26.25 40.35 18.73
CA PRO A 187 26.94 39.14 18.33
C PRO A 187 28.30 39.48 17.73
N THR A 188 29.32 38.79 18.20
CA THR A 188 30.68 38.83 17.65
C THR A 188 30.71 38.26 16.23
N GLY A 189 31.78 38.55 15.48
CA GLY A 189 31.96 37.96 14.14
C GLY A 189 32.13 36.44 14.15
N GLY A 190 32.60 35.85 15.26
CA GLY A 190 32.66 34.40 15.43
C GLY A 190 31.26 33.79 15.60
N GLU A 191 30.42 34.43 16.41
CA GLU A 191 29.05 33.97 16.66
C GLU A 191 28.15 34.09 15.44
N ARG A 192 28.33 35.13 14.60
CA ARG A 192 27.61 35.24 13.33
C ARG A 192 27.94 34.08 12.40
N ARG A 193 29.22 33.73 12.27
CA ARG A 193 29.66 32.57 11.47
C ARG A 193 29.15 31.25 12.03
N ALA A 194 29.13 31.10 13.36
CA ALA A 194 28.55 29.93 14.01
C ALA A 194 27.02 29.84 13.80
N ALA A 195 26.32 30.98 13.80
CA ALA A 195 24.88 31.03 13.52
C ALA A 195 24.57 30.70 12.05
N GLU A 196 25.38 31.18 11.11
CA GLU A 196 25.32 30.80 9.70
C GLU A 196 25.51 29.29 9.52
N ALA A 197 26.50 28.70 10.20
CA ALA A 197 26.74 27.26 10.17
C ALA A 197 25.58 26.46 10.75
N ALA A 198 25.07 26.86 11.93
CA ALA A 198 23.92 26.22 12.56
C ALA A 198 22.64 26.32 11.71
N ALA A 199 22.40 27.49 11.08
CA ALA A 199 21.28 27.70 10.17
C ALA A 199 21.39 26.82 8.91
N ALA A 200 22.58 26.71 8.33
CA ALA A 200 22.83 25.85 7.18
C ALA A 200 22.59 24.37 7.50
N GLU A 201 23.14 23.89 8.61
CA GLU A 201 22.94 22.51 9.09
C GLU A 201 21.46 22.22 9.40
N PHE A 202 20.78 23.16 10.05
CA PHE A 202 19.34 23.06 10.30
C PHE A 202 18.52 22.98 9.02
N ARG A 203 18.78 23.82 8.01
CA ARG A 203 18.03 23.77 6.75
C ARG A 203 18.18 22.41 6.07
N THR A 204 19.37 21.84 6.04
CA THR A 204 19.62 20.51 5.47
C THR A 204 18.88 19.43 6.26
N ALA A 205 18.97 19.46 7.59
CA ALA A 205 18.30 18.48 8.44
C ALA A 205 16.77 18.61 8.36
N TRP A 206 16.22 19.82 8.38
CA TRP A 206 14.78 20.07 8.30
C TRP A 206 14.19 19.68 6.94
N ALA A 207 14.90 19.96 5.85
CA ALA A 207 14.48 19.58 4.50
C ALA A 207 14.45 18.06 4.29
N SER A 208 15.32 17.32 4.98
CA SER A 208 15.40 15.85 4.90
C SER A 208 14.66 15.11 6.03
N TYR A 209 14.11 15.83 7.02
CA TYR A 209 13.50 15.24 8.21
C TYR A 209 12.24 14.42 7.88
N VAL A 210 11.41 14.94 6.98
CA VAL A 210 10.21 14.28 6.46
C VAL A 210 10.23 14.42 4.94
N SER A 211 10.05 13.30 4.25
CA SER A 211 9.83 13.29 2.80
C SER A 211 8.47 13.92 2.50
N ARG A 212 8.49 14.97 1.69
CA ARG A 212 7.31 15.73 1.27
C ARG A 212 7.26 15.78 -0.26
N PRO A 213 6.06 15.84 -0.86
CA PRO A 213 5.94 16.04 -2.30
C PRO A 213 6.51 17.42 -2.68
N GLY A 214 7.17 17.47 -3.83
CA GLY A 214 7.63 18.73 -4.44
C GLY A 214 6.50 19.41 -5.22
N ALA A 215 6.80 19.89 -6.43
CA ALA A 215 5.80 20.39 -7.38
C ALA A 215 5.03 19.27 -8.12
N GLU A 216 5.26 18.01 -7.75
CA GLU A 216 4.61 16.84 -8.31
C GLU A 216 3.13 16.79 -7.92
N VAL A 217 2.28 16.29 -8.83
CA VAL A 217 0.85 16.08 -8.55
C VAL A 217 0.67 14.90 -7.61
N THR A 218 -0.18 15.06 -6.61
CA THR A 218 -0.54 14.01 -5.65
C THR A 218 -1.15 12.81 -6.38
N PRO A 219 -0.62 11.58 -6.22
CA PRO A 219 -1.15 10.39 -6.87
C PRO A 219 -2.45 9.88 -6.25
N TRP A 220 -2.81 10.34 -5.05
CA TRP A 220 -4.03 9.97 -4.35
C TRP A 220 -5.30 10.54 -5.00
N ASP A 221 -6.18 9.66 -5.47
CA ASP A 221 -7.54 10.01 -5.85
C ASP A 221 -8.46 9.91 -4.63
N SER A 222 -8.98 11.05 -4.18
CA SER A 222 -9.83 11.12 -2.97
C SER A 222 -11.25 10.59 -3.19
N THR A 223 -11.68 10.40 -4.44
CA THR A 223 -13.01 9.87 -4.79
C THR A 223 -12.99 8.35 -4.91
N ARG A 224 -11.81 7.78 -5.18
CA ARG A 224 -11.54 6.33 -5.29
C ARG A 224 -10.83 5.74 -4.07
N LEU A 225 -10.20 6.59 -3.26
CA LEU A 225 -9.46 6.20 -2.06
C LEU A 225 -8.26 5.28 -2.37
N GLU A 226 -7.59 5.56 -3.49
CA GLU A 226 -6.46 4.82 -4.00
C GLU A 226 -5.41 5.78 -4.59
N HIS A 227 -4.17 5.31 -4.71
CA HIS A 227 -3.12 6.00 -5.45
C HIS A 227 -3.10 5.50 -6.89
N ALA A 228 -2.98 6.42 -7.83
CA ALA A 228 -2.75 6.12 -9.23
C ALA A 228 -1.51 6.88 -9.73
N PHE A 229 -0.60 6.17 -10.38
CA PHE A 229 0.63 6.75 -10.91
C PHE A 229 1.19 5.96 -12.09
N ALA A 230 2.15 6.55 -12.78
CA ALA A 230 2.83 5.96 -13.90
C ALA A 230 4.36 6.15 -13.80
N LEU A 231 5.11 5.16 -14.30
CA LEU A 231 6.56 5.12 -14.32
C LEU A 231 7.06 4.92 -15.74
N GLY A 232 8.15 5.59 -16.08
CA GLY A 232 8.80 5.47 -17.39
C GLY A 232 10.16 4.79 -17.28
N ALA A 233 10.44 3.88 -18.22
CA ALA A 233 11.76 3.31 -18.45
C ALA A 233 12.01 3.11 -19.95
N ARG A 234 13.28 3.04 -20.34
CA ARG A 234 13.69 2.75 -21.72
C ARG A 234 14.27 1.35 -21.83
N LEU A 235 13.79 0.55 -22.78
CA LEU A 235 14.27 -0.79 -23.10
C LEU A 235 14.82 -0.82 -24.53
N GLY A 236 16.13 -0.60 -24.67
CA GLY A 236 16.78 -0.41 -25.96
C GLY A 236 16.32 0.89 -26.62
N THR A 237 15.61 0.78 -27.74
CA THR A 237 15.01 1.93 -28.44
C THR A 237 13.60 2.24 -27.99
N ASP A 238 12.96 1.33 -27.25
CA ASP A 238 11.54 1.40 -26.92
C ASP A 238 11.34 2.10 -25.57
N ASP A 239 10.37 3.00 -25.49
CA ASP A 239 9.92 3.55 -24.22
C ASP A 239 8.79 2.68 -23.68
N VAL A 240 8.94 2.21 -22.44
CA VAL A 240 7.92 1.43 -21.74
C VAL A 240 7.40 2.23 -20.55
N THR A 241 6.08 2.37 -20.50
CA THR A 241 5.39 3.01 -19.40
C THR A 241 4.67 1.95 -18.57
N LEU A 242 4.95 1.91 -17.27
CA LEU A 242 4.22 1.13 -16.30
C LEU A 242 3.18 2.01 -15.61
N VAL A 243 2.02 1.46 -15.29
CA VAL A 243 0.91 2.16 -14.62
C VAL A 243 0.44 1.35 -13.42
N ALA A 244 0.28 2.02 -12.28
CA ALA A 244 -0.53 1.55 -11.18
C ALA A 244 -1.86 2.30 -11.23
N ARG A 245 -2.96 1.58 -11.48
CA ARG A 245 -4.31 2.17 -11.56
C ARG A 245 -4.98 2.21 -10.19
N GLU A 246 -4.77 1.18 -9.39
CA GLU A 246 -5.29 1.00 -8.05
C GLU A 246 -4.15 0.55 -7.15
N TYR A 247 -3.55 1.49 -6.41
CA TYR A 247 -2.60 1.17 -5.35
C TYR A 247 -3.15 1.65 -4.01
N LEU A 248 -3.53 0.71 -3.13
CA LEU A 248 -4.22 1.02 -1.88
C LEU A 248 -3.28 1.53 -0.75
N GLY A 249 -1.98 1.61 -1.00
CA GLY A 249 -0.96 1.96 -0.02
C GLY A 249 -0.48 0.76 0.81
N GLY A 250 0.79 0.78 1.22
CA GLY A 250 1.42 -0.31 1.96
C GLY A 250 2.70 -0.83 1.31
N ALA A 251 2.73 -2.12 1.00
CA ALA A 251 3.83 -2.74 0.28
C ALA A 251 3.45 -2.78 -1.20
N LEU A 252 4.32 -2.22 -2.04
CA LEU A 252 4.16 -2.25 -3.48
C LEU A 252 4.93 -3.45 -4.03
N ASP A 253 4.39 -4.11 -5.05
CA ASP A 253 5.06 -5.22 -5.72
C ASP A 253 4.82 -5.18 -7.24
N TRP A 254 5.41 -6.12 -7.98
CA TRP A 254 5.33 -6.20 -9.43
C TRP A 254 3.90 -6.33 -9.94
N TYR A 255 3.00 -6.95 -9.17
CA TYR A 255 1.60 -7.15 -9.55
C TYR A 255 0.73 -5.90 -9.39
N ASP A 256 1.23 -4.85 -8.74
CA ASP A 256 0.56 -3.54 -8.67
C ASP A 256 0.77 -2.70 -9.93
N LEU A 257 1.60 -3.19 -10.86
CA LEU A 257 2.02 -2.48 -12.07
C LEU A 257 1.56 -3.24 -13.32
N ASP A 258 0.98 -2.50 -14.26
CA ASP A 258 0.66 -2.96 -15.60
C ASP A 258 1.49 -2.20 -16.64
N VAL A 259 1.67 -2.75 -17.84
CA VAL A 259 2.15 -1.98 -18.99
C VAL A 259 0.99 -1.12 -19.53
N ALA A 260 1.26 0.17 -19.75
CA ALA A 260 0.28 1.11 -20.27
C ALA A 260 -0.24 0.68 -21.66
N ALA A 261 -1.56 0.52 -21.79
CA ALA A 261 -2.24 0.21 -23.05
C ALA A 261 -3.22 1.31 -23.50
N ASP A 262 -3.39 2.36 -22.70
CA ASP A 262 -4.38 3.43 -22.86
C ASP A 262 -3.78 4.71 -23.47
N GLY A 263 -2.58 4.63 -24.05
CA GLY A 263 -1.86 5.78 -24.60
C GLY A 263 -1.15 6.63 -23.53
N THR A 264 -1.20 6.25 -22.26
CA THR A 264 -0.37 6.84 -21.20
C THR A 264 1.10 6.71 -21.55
N GLN A 265 1.79 7.84 -21.69
CA GLN A 265 3.24 7.88 -21.86
C GLN A 265 3.92 8.69 -20.76
N VAL A 266 4.97 8.11 -20.19
CA VAL A 266 5.89 8.76 -19.27
C VAL A 266 7.30 8.60 -19.86
N PRO A 267 7.78 9.61 -20.62
CA PRO A 267 9.06 9.50 -21.32
C PRO A 267 10.23 9.32 -20.36
N ALA A 268 11.09 8.35 -20.65
CA ALA A 268 12.30 8.06 -19.89
C ALA A 268 13.55 8.34 -20.73
N THR A 269 14.59 8.87 -20.09
CA THR A 269 15.82 9.29 -20.78
C THR A 269 17.03 8.43 -20.44
N GLN A 270 16.96 7.63 -19.37
CA GLN A 270 18.07 6.76 -18.97
C GLN A 270 18.19 5.56 -19.91
N PRO A 271 19.40 5.24 -20.41
CA PRO A 271 19.59 4.11 -21.32
C PRO A 271 19.42 2.77 -20.59
N SER A 272 19.01 1.75 -21.34
CA SER A 272 19.04 0.37 -20.86
C SER A 272 20.45 -0.21 -20.82
N THR A 273 20.65 -1.22 -19.99
CA THR A 273 21.88 -2.02 -19.93
C THR A 273 21.58 -3.46 -20.33
N ASP A 274 22.47 -4.07 -21.11
CA ASP A 274 22.38 -5.50 -21.43
C ASP A 274 23.14 -6.33 -20.38
N ILE A 275 22.45 -7.31 -19.83
CA ILE A 275 22.93 -8.24 -18.83
C ILE A 275 23.01 -9.62 -19.47
N VAL A 276 24.16 -10.28 -19.31
CA VAL A 276 24.34 -11.67 -19.74
C VAL A 276 24.50 -12.54 -18.50
N SER A 277 23.52 -13.39 -18.24
CA SER A 277 23.59 -14.40 -17.19
C SER A 277 23.97 -15.75 -17.79
N THR A 278 24.90 -16.45 -17.16
CA THR A 278 25.23 -17.84 -17.51
C THR A 278 25.26 -18.65 -16.22
N GLY A 279 24.49 -19.72 -16.17
CA GLY A 279 24.33 -20.52 -14.96
C GLY A 279 23.88 -21.94 -15.25
N ILE A 280 23.81 -22.72 -14.18
CA ILE A 280 23.29 -24.08 -14.21
C ILE A 280 21.84 -24.02 -13.73
N PRO A 281 20.87 -24.44 -14.54
CA PRO A 281 19.47 -24.46 -14.13
C PRO A 281 19.27 -25.55 -13.06
N THR A 282 18.45 -25.28 -12.06
CA THR A 282 18.12 -26.26 -11.02
C THR A 282 16.67 -26.69 -11.14
N PRO A 283 16.34 -27.98 -11.01
CA PRO A 283 14.95 -28.43 -10.97
C PRO A 283 14.16 -27.68 -9.89
N ILE A 284 12.90 -27.36 -10.17
CA ILE A 284 12.02 -26.75 -9.17
C ILE A 284 11.78 -27.77 -8.05
N ARG A 285 11.83 -27.28 -6.81
CA ARG A 285 11.53 -28.04 -5.59
C ARG A 285 10.64 -27.19 -4.69
N TYR A 286 9.74 -27.86 -3.98
CA TYR A 286 8.89 -27.23 -2.97
C TYR A 286 8.81 -28.11 -1.72
N PRO A 287 8.53 -27.54 -0.53
CA PRO A 287 8.37 -28.32 0.69
C PRO A 287 7.27 -29.38 0.56
N GLY A 288 7.58 -30.65 0.84
CA GLY A 288 6.62 -31.74 0.70
C GLY A 288 6.44 -32.27 -0.73
N MET A 289 7.35 -31.91 -1.64
CA MET A 289 7.39 -32.48 -2.98
C MET A 289 7.68 -34.00 -2.94
N PRO A 290 6.92 -34.83 -3.66
CA PRO A 290 7.20 -36.27 -3.80
C PRO A 290 8.57 -36.51 -4.44
N ALA A 291 9.14 -37.69 -4.19
CA ALA A 291 10.40 -38.08 -4.81
C ALA A 291 10.22 -38.34 -6.32
N ASP A 292 11.21 -37.94 -7.12
CA ASP A 292 11.15 -38.07 -8.58
C ASP A 292 11.30 -39.54 -9.04
N ARG A 293 11.84 -40.42 -8.19
CA ARG A 293 12.14 -41.82 -8.49
C ARG A 293 11.28 -42.76 -7.66
N TRP A 294 10.72 -43.78 -8.32
CA TRP A 294 9.83 -44.74 -7.66
C TRP A 294 10.46 -45.54 -6.49
N TRP A 295 11.79 -45.62 -6.42
CA TRP A 295 12.49 -46.38 -5.37
C TRP A 295 12.94 -45.53 -4.18
N GLU A 296 12.75 -44.22 -4.25
CA GLU A 296 13.06 -43.31 -3.15
C GLU A 296 11.85 -43.22 -2.22
N PHE A 297 12.03 -43.65 -0.97
CA PHE A 297 10.98 -43.56 0.04
C PHE A 297 10.82 -42.11 0.50
N GLU A 298 9.60 -41.60 0.43
CA GLU A 298 9.30 -40.27 0.95
C GLU A 298 9.33 -40.26 2.49
N ASP A 299 9.68 -39.11 3.05
CA ASP A 299 9.57 -38.90 4.50
C ASP A 299 8.11 -38.65 4.92
N GLY A 300 7.85 -38.63 6.23
CA GLY A 300 6.51 -38.37 6.76
C GLY A 300 5.99 -36.94 6.52
N ARG A 301 6.75 -36.06 5.86
CA ARG A 301 6.31 -34.70 5.50
C ARG A 301 5.58 -34.68 4.15
N VAL A 302 5.67 -35.75 3.36
CA VAL A 302 4.93 -35.92 2.11
C VAL A 302 3.66 -36.72 2.37
N HIS A 303 2.49 -36.10 2.15
CA HIS A 303 1.19 -36.77 2.30
C HIS A 303 0.27 -36.46 1.12
N PHE A 304 0.68 -36.93 -0.07
CA PHE A 304 -0.02 -36.63 -1.32
C PHE A 304 -1.46 -37.20 -1.38
N GLY A 305 -1.70 -38.34 -0.72
CA GLY A 305 -3.02 -38.98 -0.66
C GLY A 305 -4.04 -38.25 0.23
N GLY A 306 -3.62 -37.28 1.05
CA GLY A 306 -4.50 -36.48 1.89
C GLY A 306 -4.82 -35.10 1.36
N ILE A 307 -4.55 -34.83 0.09
CA ILE A 307 -4.98 -33.59 -0.54
C ILE A 307 -6.50 -33.66 -0.72
N GLU A 308 -7.25 -33.02 0.17
CA GLU A 308 -8.70 -32.87 0.08
C GLU A 308 -9.03 -31.62 -0.76
N THR A 309 -9.43 -31.82 -2.03
CA THR A 309 -9.80 -30.71 -2.93
C THR A 309 -11.28 -30.66 -3.22
N GLY A 310 -11.90 -29.48 -3.12
CA GLY A 310 -13.22 -29.20 -3.68
C GLY A 310 -13.16 -28.70 -5.13
N ALA A 311 -14.30 -28.65 -5.83
CA ALA A 311 -14.36 -28.19 -7.23
C ALA A 311 -13.90 -26.73 -7.43
N THR A 312 -13.93 -25.92 -6.38
CA THR A 312 -13.48 -24.52 -6.38
C THR A 312 -12.02 -24.34 -5.97
N ASP A 313 -11.33 -25.43 -5.62
CA ASP A 313 -9.99 -25.39 -5.06
C ASP A 313 -8.91 -25.53 -6.14
N LEU A 314 -8.89 -24.56 -7.05
CA LEU A 314 -8.00 -24.56 -8.20
C LEU A 314 -6.51 -24.63 -7.80
N GLY A 315 -6.14 -24.03 -6.67
CA GLY A 315 -4.76 -24.00 -6.19
C GLY A 315 -4.25 -25.40 -5.82
N HIS A 316 -4.99 -26.13 -4.99
CA HIS A 316 -4.59 -27.50 -4.64
C HIS A 316 -4.66 -28.44 -5.85
N MET A 317 -5.62 -28.25 -6.76
CA MET A 317 -5.68 -29.03 -8.01
C MET A 317 -4.47 -28.77 -8.93
N LEU A 318 -4.07 -27.51 -9.10
CA LEU A 318 -2.87 -27.14 -9.87
C LEU A 318 -1.59 -27.71 -9.25
N LEU A 319 -1.47 -27.66 -7.91
CA LEU A 319 -0.33 -28.25 -7.20
C LEU A 319 -0.28 -29.77 -7.38
N ALA A 320 -1.43 -30.45 -7.27
CA ALA A 320 -1.52 -31.89 -7.48
C ALA A 320 -1.18 -32.28 -8.93
N GLU A 321 -1.69 -31.53 -9.91
CA GLU A 321 -1.36 -31.74 -11.33
C GLU A 321 0.13 -31.50 -11.60
N PHE A 322 0.70 -30.40 -11.08
CA PHE A 322 2.12 -30.11 -11.19
C PHE A 322 2.97 -31.23 -10.59
N ALA A 323 2.67 -31.64 -9.36
CA ALA A 323 3.40 -32.68 -8.64
C ALA A 323 3.43 -34.01 -9.38
N THR A 324 2.32 -34.39 -10.03
CA THR A 324 2.15 -35.72 -10.65
C THR A 324 2.55 -35.78 -12.11
N LEU A 325 2.38 -34.69 -12.86
CA LEU A 325 2.57 -34.69 -14.32
C LEU A 325 3.84 -33.94 -14.77
N TYR A 326 4.24 -32.88 -14.06
CA TYR A 326 5.18 -31.91 -14.62
C TYR A 326 6.42 -31.64 -13.75
N SER A 327 6.43 -32.11 -12.51
CA SER A 327 7.39 -31.70 -11.49
C SER A 327 8.86 -31.96 -11.86
N ASN A 328 9.13 -32.96 -12.71
CA ASN A 328 10.47 -33.33 -13.18
C ASN A 328 10.99 -32.47 -14.35
N ASP A 329 10.12 -31.70 -15.01
CA ASP A 329 10.45 -30.99 -16.26
C ASP A 329 10.60 -29.48 -16.09
N TRP A 330 10.48 -28.98 -14.85
CA TRP A 330 10.56 -27.55 -14.56
C TRP A 330 11.87 -27.18 -13.90
N PHE A 331 12.49 -26.12 -14.40
CA PHE A 331 13.77 -25.62 -13.93
C PHE A 331 13.67 -24.14 -13.57
N THR A 332 14.43 -23.73 -12.56
CA THR A 332 14.63 -22.34 -12.19
C THR A 332 16.07 -21.92 -12.45
N LEU A 333 16.25 -20.67 -12.88
CA LEU A 333 17.53 -20.01 -13.02
C LEU A 333 17.43 -18.67 -12.30
N PRO A 334 18.17 -18.44 -11.21
CA PRO A 334 18.20 -17.14 -10.57
C PRO A 334 18.95 -16.14 -11.45
N VAL A 335 18.46 -14.90 -11.47
CA VAL A 335 19.00 -13.81 -12.28
C VAL A 335 19.10 -12.57 -11.41
N GLU A 336 20.30 -12.02 -11.29
CA GLU A 336 20.50 -10.77 -10.59
C GLU A 336 20.11 -9.61 -11.52
N LEU A 337 19.14 -8.82 -11.08
CA LEU A 337 18.68 -7.61 -11.77
C LEU A 337 18.91 -6.40 -10.87
N PRO A 338 19.30 -5.24 -11.43
CA PRO A 338 19.37 -4.01 -10.64
C PRO A 338 17.97 -3.62 -10.14
N VAL A 339 17.88 -3.23 -8.86
CA VAL A 339 16.64 -2.70 -8.27
C VAL A 339 16.20 -1.44 -9.02
N GLY A 340 14.89 -1.26 -9.18
CA GLY A 340 14.33 -0.12 -9.89
C GLY A 340 14.43 -0.26 -11.40
N THR A 341 14.36 -1.47 -11.93
CA THR A 341 14.41 -1.73 -13.38
C THR A 341 13.19 -2.49 -13.88
N ILE A 342 12.84 -2.23 -15.13
CA ILE A 342 12.11 -3.17 -15.96
C ILE A 342 13.11 -3.96 -16.78
N ALA A 343 12.93 -5.27 -16.91
CA ALA A 343 13.83 -6.17 -17.58
C ALA A 343 13.09 -7.00 -18.63
N ARG A 344 13.62 -7.06 -19.85
CA ARG A 344 13.12 -7.89 -20.95
C ARG A 344 14.11 -9.01 -21.21
N VAL A 345 13.66 -10.26 -21.14
CA VAL A 345 14.48 -11.39 -21.60
C VAL A 345 14.54 -11.35 -23.12
N SER A 346 15.72 -11.04 -23.66
CA SER A 346 15.97 -10.87 -25.08
C SER A 346 16.29 -12.19 -25.77
N SER A 347 16.92 -13.12 -25.06
CA SER A 347 17.15 -14.49 -25.54
C SER A 347 17.45 -15.44 -24.38
N LEU A 348 16.93 -16.66 -24.44
CA LEU A 348 17.28 -17.75 -23.53
C LEU A 348 17.79 -18.94 -24.34
N VAL A 349 19.02 -19.38 -24.08
CA VAL A 349 19.62 -20.54 -24.75
C VAL A 349 19.99 -21.59 -23.71
N VAL A 350 19.38 -22.76 -23.81
CA VAL A 350 19.71 -23.94 -23.01
C VAL A 350 20.66 -24.81 -23.80
N THR A 351 21.75 -25.23 -23.18
CA THR A 351 22.62 -26.29 -23.68
C THR A 351 22.38 -27.53 -22.84
N ASP A 352 21.99 -28.64 -23.47
CA ASP A 352 21.72 -29.89 -22.79
C ASP A 352 23.00 -30.71 -22.53
N THR A 353 22.85 -31.86 -21.85
CA THR A 353 23.94 -32.80 -21.54
C THR A 353 24.62 -33.40 -22.78
N PHE A 354 24.00 -33.33 -23.96
CA PHE A 354 24.58 -33.78 -25.24
C PHE A 354 25.23 -32.64 -26.03
N GLY A 355 25.20 -31.40 -25.50
CA GLY A 355 25.75 -30.21 -26.15
C GLY A 355 24.81 -29.58 -27.19
N ILE A 356 23.57 -30.05 -27.29
CA ILE A 356 22.57 -29.46 -28.18
C ILE A 356 22.12 -28.13 -27.59
N ARG A 357 22.10 -27.09 -28.43
CA ARG A 357 21.71 -25.73 -28.04
C ARG A 357 20.31 -25.44 -28.55
N THR A 358 19.40 -25.18 -27.63
CA THR A 358 18.00 -24.87 -27.92
C THR A 358 17.70 -23.44 -27.48
N VAL A 359 17.15 -22.64 -28.40
CA VAL A 359 16.58 -21.33 -28.05
C VAL A 359 15.22 -21.58 -27.42
N ILE A 360 15.01 -21.06 -26.21
CA ILE A 360 13.76 -21.17 -25.49
C ILE A 360 13.00 -19.86 -25.66
N GLU A 361 11.78 -19.96 -26.16
CA GLU A 361 10.87 -18.85 -26.31
C GLU A 361 10.06 -18.63 -25.03
N ALA A 362 9.49 -17.43 -24.88
CA ALA A 362 8.60 -17.16 -23.76
C ALA A 362 7.36 -18.05 -23.85
N ALA A 363 6.94 -18.63 -22.72
CA ALA A 363 5.67 -19.35 -22.65
C ALA A 363 4.53 -18.34 -22.81
N ALA A 364 3.82 -18.43 -23.94
CA ALA A 364 2.72 -17.57 -24.32
C ALA A 364 1.50 -18.42 -24.68
N HIS A 365 0.34 -18.14 -24.09
CA HIS A 365 -0.91 -18.79 -24.46
C HIS A 365 -1.99 -17.72 -24.67
N PRO A 366 -2.77 -17.77 -25.77
CA PRO A 366 -3.72 -16.71 -26.12
C PRO A 366 -4.82 -16.48 -25.09
N ASP A 367 -5.23 -17.54 -24.39
CA ASP A 367 -6.38 -17.50 -23.48
C ASP A 367 -6.01 -17.35 -22.00
N TRP A 368 -4.74 -17.57 -21.62
CA TRP A 368 -4.34 -17.61 -20.21
C TRP A 368 -2.87 -17.28 -19.99
N GLU A 369 -2.61 -16.38 -19.04
CA GLU A 369 -1.28 -15.97 -18.63
C GLU A 369 -1.22 -15.87 -17.09
N MET A 370 -0.12 -16.30 -16.49
CA MET A 370 0.18 -16.12 -15.06
C MET A 370 1.57 -15.52 -14.90
N PHE A 371 1.79 -14.76 -13.82
CA PHE A 371 3.08 -14.16 -13.48
C PHE A 371 3.65 -13.24 -14.57
N ARG A 372 2.77 -12.48 -15.25
CA ARG A 372 3.13 -11.52 -16.30
C ARG A 372 2.53 -10.15 -16.01
N LEU A 373 3.22 -9.11 -16.46
CA LEU A 373 2.69 -7.76 -16.49
C LEU A 373 1.62 -7.65 -17.57
N ARG A 374 0.40 -7.28 -17.18
CA ARG A 374 -0.70 -7.09 -18.12
C ARG A 374 -0.35 -6.00 -19.13
N GLY A 375 -0.73 -6.20 -20.39
CA GLY A 375 -0.48 -5.23 -21.47
C GLY A 375 0.92 -5.30 -22.10
N GLY A 376 1.84 -6.13 -21.58
CA GLY A 376 3.18 -6.31 -22.15
C GLY A 376 3.21 -7.08 -23.48
N GLY A 377 2.12 -7.73 -23.84
CA GLY A 377 2.00 -8.62 -25.00
C GLY A 377 2.46 -10.05 -24.72
N PRO A 378 1.89 -11.05 -25.43
CA PRO A 378 2.08 -12.47 -25.12
C PRO A 378 3.51 -12.96 -25.36
N ASP A 379 4.26 -12.33 -26.26
CA ASP A 379 5.62 -12.75 -26.60
C ASP A 379 6.70 -12.02 -25.78
N THR A 380 6.32 -11.03 -24.96
CA THR A 380 7.29 -10.19 -24.23
C THR A 380 7.48 -10.67 -22.79
N ALA A 381 8.59 -11.37 -22.53
CA ALA A 381 9.03 -11.76 -21.19
C ALA A 381 9.56 -10.53 -20.41
N LEU A 382 8.63 -9.72 -19.88
CA LEU A 382 8.90 -8.53 -19.09
C LEU A 382 8.78 -8.83 -17.60
N PHE A 383 9.76 -8.36 -16.85
CA PHE A 383 9.82 -8.40 -15.40
C PHE A 383 10.04 -6.99 -14.87
N VAL A 384 9.49 -6.68 -13.70
CA VAL A 384 9.79 -5.43 -13.00
C VAL A 384 10.32 -5.77 -11.62
N LEU A 385 11.42 -5.13 -11.24
CA LEU A 385 11.93 -5.14 -9.88
C LEU A 385 11.72 -3.75 -9.31
N PRO A 386 10.54 -3.48 -8.71
CA PRO A 386 10.22 -2.14 -8.23
C PRO A 386 11.17 -1.76 -7.08
N PRO A 387 11.57 -0.47 -6.95
CA PRO A 387 12.48 -0.03 -5.92
C PRO A 387 11.71 0.20 -4.62
N VAL A 388 11.38 -0.91 -3.95
CA VAL A 388 10.52 -0.95 -2.77
C VAL A 388 11.30 -1.13 -1.49
N ALA A 389 10.82 -0.53 -0.40
CA ALA A 389 11.46 -0.65 0.91
C ALA A 389 11.39 -2.09 1.44
N ALA A 390 12.56 -2.72 1.67
CA ALA A 390 12.62 -4.09 2.18
C ALA A 390 11.84 -4.27 3.49
N HIS A 391 11.91 -3.27 4.37
CA HIS A 391 11.13 -3.20 5.60
C HIS A 391 10.63 -1.77 5.83
N THR A 392 9.37 -1.67 6.27
CA THR A 392 8.76 -0.42 6.69
C THR A 392 8.26 -0.57 8.13
N MET A 393 8.41 0.50 8.92
CA MET A 393 7.79 0.61 10.24
C MET A 393 6.60 1.55 10.14
N ASP A 394 5.43 1.05 10.52
CA ASP A 394 4.19 1.80 10.58
C ASP A 394 3.99 2.35 11.99
N GLY A 395 3.76 3.66 12.10
CA GLY A 395 3.32 4.31 13.33
C GLY A 395 1.83 4.12 13.60
N GLU A 396 1.38 4.57 14.77
CA GLU A 396 -0.06 4.65 15.06
C GLU A 396 -0.76 5.58 14.04
N PRO A 397 -1.97 5.24 13.57
CA PRO A 397 -2.73 6.11 12.68
C PRO A 397 -3.03 7.46 13.36
N VAL A 398 -2.75 8.56 12.65
CA VAL A 398 -3.16 9.90 13.07
C VAL A 398 -4.60 10.20 12.66
N GLU A 399 -5.09 9.54 11.61
CA GLU A 399 -6.51 9.48 11.26
C GLU A 399 -6.91 8.04 10.92
N ASP A 400 -8.14 7.68 11.30
CA ASP A 400 -8.73 6.38 11.03
C ASP A 400 -10.23 6.55 10.80
N VAL A 401 -10.68 6.20 9.59
CA VAL A 401 -12.05 6.36 9.13
C VAL A 401 -12.58 5.02 8.66
N LEU A 402 -13.77 4.65 9.16
CA LEU A 402 -14.51 3.49 8.68
C LEU A 402 -15.65 3.96 7.78
N LEU A 403 -15.69 3.45 6.56
CA LEU A 403 -16.80 3.56 5.63
C LEU A 403 -17.65 2.30 5.73
N VAL A 404 -18.91 2.45 6.11
CA VAL A 404 -19.82 1.34 6.38
C VAL A 404 -21.17 1.57 5.73
N ARG A 405 -21.76 0.52 5.15
CA ARG A 405 -23.15 0.53 4.69
C ARG A 405 -24.08 0.27 5.88
N ASP A 406 -25.13 1.07 5.98
CA ASP A 406 -26.24 0.87 6.92
C ASP A 406 -27.49 0.55 6.13
N GLU A 407 -27.74 -0.75 5.96
CA GLU A 407 -28.87 -1.28 5.17
C GLU A 407 -30.23 -0.83 5.71
N ALA A 408 -30.36 -0.63 7.03
CA ALA A 408 -31.62 -0.21 7.64
C ALA A 408 -31.94 1.27 7.33
N ALA A 409 -30.91 2.10 7.20
CA ALA A 409 -31.05 3.53 6.88
C ALA A 409 -30.87 3.83 5.37
N ASN A 410 -30.46 2.84 4.57
CA ASN A 410 -30.15 2.95 3.15
C ASN A 410 -29.17 4.10 2.82
N ILE A 411 -28.14 4.25 3.67
CA ILE A 411 -27.08 5.25 3.55
C ILE A 411 -25.73 4.64 3.90
N VAL A 412 -24.66 5.33 3.50
CA VAL A 412 -23.30 5.02 3.92
C VAL A 412 -22.89 5.99 5.03
N TRP A 413 -22.13 5.51 5.99
CA TRP A 413 -21.53 6.33 7.04
C TRP A 413 -20.01 6.35 6.89
N GLY A 414 -19.43 7.54 6.91
CA GLY A 414 -18.03 7.78 7.24
C GLY A 414 -17.90 8.00 8.73
N VAL A 415 -17.47 6.98 9.46
CA VAL A 415 -17.27 7.00 10.90
C VAL A 415 -15.83 7.40 11.19
N GLU A 416 -15.64 8.62 11.70
CA GLU A 416 -14.33 9.08 12.16
C GLU A 416 -14.02 8.41 13.50
N LYS A 417 -13.05 7.50 13.52
CA LYS A 417 -12.54 6.90 14.77
C LYS A 417 -11.49 7.82 15.38
N LEU A 418 -10.47 8.13 14.58
CA LEU A 418 -9.37 9.02 14.94
C LEU A 418 -9.32 10.18 13.95
N VAL A 419 -9.10 11.39 14.46
CA VAL A 419 -8.82 12.58 13.66
C VAL A 419 -7.52 13.22 14.12
N GLU A 420 -6.77 13.81 13.20
CA GLU A 420 -5.51 14.47 13.52
C GLU A 420 -5.81 15.91 13.93
N HIS A 421 -5.47 16.29 15.17
CA HIS A 421 -5.53 17.69 15.58
C HIS A 421 -4.25 18.45 15.21
N GLN A 422 -4.23 19.76 15.44
CA GLN A 422 -3.20 20.68 14.96
C GLN A 422 -1.78 20.37 15.46
N ALA A 423 -1.63 19.59 16.53
CA ALA A 423 -0.34 19.14 17.05
C ALA A 423 0.20 17.87 16.36
N GLY A 424 -0.48 17.36 15.32
CA GLY A 424 -0.06 16.16 14.58
C GLY A 424 -0.37 14.84 15.30
N ARG A 425 -1.26 14.87 16.30
CA ARG A 425 -1.58 13.75 17.19
C ARG A 425 -3.01 13.25 16.95
N PRO A 426 -3.29 11.95 17.16
CA PRO A 426 -4.63 11.41 17.00
C PRO A 426 -5.54 11.81 18.16
N LEU A 427 -6.79 12.11 17.82
CA LEU A 427 -7.86 12.41 18.76
C LEU A 427 -9.02 11.44 18.55
N ASP A 428 -9.40 10.72 19.61
CA ASP A 428 -10.50 9.74 19.57
C ASP A 428 -11.85 10.46 19.60
N ARG A 429 -12.61 10.32 18.51
CA ARG A 429 -13.91 10.98 18.33
C ARG A 429 -15.02 10.37 19.17
N HIS A 430 -14.90 9.09 19.56
CA HIS A 430 -15.83 8.45 20.46
C HIS A 430 -15.66 8.98 21.89
N GLU A 431 -14.42 9.07 22.38
CA GLU A 431 -14.15 9.65 23.70
C GLU A 431 -14.56 11.12 23.78
N LEU A 432 -14.32 11.92 22.73
CA LEU A 432 -14.83 13.29 22.65
C LEU A 432 -16.37 13.33 22.75
N HIS A 433 -17.06 12.43 22.05
CA HIS A 433 -18.51 12.34 22.10
C HIS A 433 -19.01 11.99 23.50
N LEU A 434 -18.38 11.01 24.17
CA LEU A 434 -18.72 10.63 25.54
C LEU A 434 -18.44 11.78 26.53
N ALA A 435 -17.33 12.50 26.38
CA ALA A 435 -17.01 13.66 27.19
C ALA A 435 -18.07 14.77 27.03
N ALA A 436 -18.49 15.04 25.78
CA ALA A 436 -19.56 16.00 25.50
C ALA A 436 -20.90 15.58 26.13
N LEU A 437 -21.26 14.30 26.08
CA LEU A 437 -22.46 13.78 26.74
C LEU A 437 -22.40 13.92 28.27
N ARG A 438 -21.24 13.68 28.89
CA ARG A 438 -21.03 13.86 30.35
C ARG A 438 -21.12 15.32 30.77
N ALA A 439 -20.69 16.24 29.90
CA ALA A 439 -20.74 17.68 30.15
C ALA A 439 -22.12 18.30 29.84
N ALA A 440 -22.97 17.60 29.11
CA ALA A 440 -24.29 18.09 28.75
C ALA A 440 -25.19 18.21 30.00
N PRO A 441 -26.03 19.26 30.10
CA PRO A 441 -27.01 19.37 31.18
C PRO A 441 -28.00 18.20 31.11
N PRO A 442 -28.57 17.77 32.26
CA PRO A 442 -29.56 16.70 32.27
C PRO A 442 -30.73 17.05 31.34
N PRO A 443 -31.28 16.06 30.63
CA PRO A 443 -32.39 16.30 29.72
C PRO A 443 -33.58 16.90 30.49
N PRO A 444 -34.34 17.82 29.90
CA PRO A 444 -35.52 18.38 30.54
C PRO A 444 -36.50 17.25 30.87
N VAL A 445 -37.10 17.32 32.08
CA VAL A 445 -38.13 16.37 32.49
C VAL A 445 -39.29 16.48 31.51
N PRO A 446 -39.69 15.39 30.83
CA PRO A 446 -40.80 15.44 29.88
C PRO A 446 -42.10 15.80 30.61
N PRO A 447 -43.02 16.56 29.96
CA PRO A 447 -44.30 16.90 30.56
C PRO A 447 -45.12 15.63 30.85
N PRO A 448 -45.95 15.64 31.91
CA PRO A 448 -46.78 14.49 32.24
C PRO A 448 -47.74 14.18 31.08
N SER A 449 -47.69 12.95 30.56
CA SER A 449 -48.66 12.44 29.58
C SER A 449 -49.38 11.21 30.15
N GLN A 450 -50.64 11.01 29.76
CA GLN A 450 -51.50 9.92 30.26
C GLN A 450 -51.25 8.56 29.58
N GLY A 451 -50.29 8.46 28.64
CA GLY A 451 -50.03 7.24 27.87
C GLY A 451 -48.82 6.46 28.36
N ASP A 452 -48.91 5.12 28.28
CA ASP A 452 -47.83 4.18 28.61
C ASP A 452 -46.69 4.15 27.57
N LEU A 453 -46.91 4.76 26.40
CA LEU A 453 -45.99 4.79 25.27
C LEU A 453 -45.60 6.22 24.93
N ASP A 454 -44.30 6.47 24.80
CA ASP A 454 -43.75 7.67 24.19
C ASP A 454 -43.44 7.37 22.71
N TYR A 455 -44.17 8.04 21.80
CA TYR A 455 -43.87 8.01 20.37
C TYR A 455 -42.80 9.05 20.03
N ARG A 456 -41.77 8.63 19.31
CA ARG A 456 -40.71 9.49 18.77
C ARG A 456 -40.61 9.28 17.28
N LEU A 457 -40.80 10.35 16.51
CA LEU A 457 -40.66 10.33 15.05
C LEU A 457 -39.29 9.80 14.59
N ARG A 458 -38.24 10.06 15.39
CA ARG A 458 -36.87 9.58 15.14
C ARG A 458 -36.25 9.13 16.46
N ALA A 459 -35.47 8.05 16.41
CA ALA A 459 -34.55 7.67 17.47
C ALA A 459 -33.51 8.79 17.75
N ALA A 460 -32.69 8.60 18.78
CA ALA A 460 -31.58 9.52 19.05
C ALA A 460 -30.73 9.72 17.80
N ALA A 461 -30.26 10.95 17.58
CA ALA A 461 -29.34 11.24 16.48
C ALA A 461 -28.07 10.41 16.64
N PRO A 462 -27.50 9.87 15.53
CA PRO A 462 -26.19 9.22 15.58
C PRO A 462 -25.12 10.18 16.14
N PRO A 463 -24.03 9.65 16.73
CA PRO A 463 -22.95 10.48 17.24
C PRO A 463 -22.37 11.45 16.19
N GLU A 464 -21.88 12.63 16.61
CA GLU A 464 -21.39 13.68 15.69
C GLU A 464 -20.23 13.25 14.79
N HIS A 465 -19.56 12.13 15.08
CA HIS A 465 -18.48 11.56 14.28
C HIS A 465 -18.93 10.57 13.21
N TRP A 466 -20.25 10.42 13.02
CA TRP A 466 -20.85 9.64 11.94
C TRP A 466 -21.31 10.59 10.84
N ILE A 467 -20.53 10.66 9.76
CA ILE A 467 -20.74 11.58 8.65
C ILE A 467 -21.53 10.86 7.55
N PRO A 468 -22.75 11.32 7.19
CA PRO A 468 -23.60 10.61 6.25
C PRO A 468 -23.13 10.81 4.81
N TYR A 469 -23.18 9.75 4.02
CA TYR A 469 -23.01 9.74 2.58
C TYR A 469 -24.28 9.21 1.93
N VAL A 470 -24.90 10.03 1.09
CA VAL A 470 -26.19 9.71 0.46
C VAL A 470 -25.95 9.31 -1.00
N PRO A 471 -26.53 8.19 -1.46
CA PRO A 471 -26.43 7.80 -2.85
C PRO A 471 -27.11 8.84 -3.75
N GLN A 472 -26.39 9.27 -4.79
CA GLN A 472 -26.88 10.16 -5.83
C GLN A 472 -26.61 9.53 -7.19
N ALA A 473 -27.69 9.31 -7.96
CA ALA A 473 -27.57 8.87 -9.35
C ALA A 473 -27.00 10.00 -10.23
N THR A 474 -26.04 9.65 -11.07
CA THR A 474 -25.59 10.45 -12.21
C THR A 474 -25.94 9.73 -13.51
N ALA A 475 -25.70 10.33 -14.67
CA ALA A 475 -26.15 9.80 -15.97
C ALA A 475 -25.81 8.32 -16.19
N ASP A 476 -24.61 7.89 -15.79
CA ASP A 476 -24.11 6.52 -16.05
C ASP A 476 -23.65 5.78 -14.79
N ARG A 477 -23.63 6.41 -13.61
CA ARG A 477 -23.05 5.85 -12.37
C ARG A 477 -23.75 6.29 -11.09
N LEU A 478 -23.62 5.49 -10.04
CA LEU A 478 -23.99 5.88 -8.68
C LEU A 478 -22.77 6.47 -7.97
N ARG A 479 -22.97 7.56 -7.22
CA ARG A 479 -21.94 8.11 -6.34
C ARG A 479 -22.50 8.38 -4.96
N LEU A 480 -21.64 8.33 -3.96
CA LEU A 480 -21.97 8.62 -2.57
C LEU A 480 -21.59 10.08 -2.29
N VAL A 481 -22.57 10.97 -2.09
CA VAL A 481 -22.31 12.39 -1.81
C VAL A 481 -22.33 12.64 -0.31
N ARG A 482 -21.27 13.27 0.19
CA ARG A 482 -21.17 13.65 1.60
C ARG A 482 -22.28 14.64 1.95
N SER A 483 -23.07 14.30 2.95
CA SER A 483 -24.10 15.12 3.55
C SER A 483 -23.69 15.51 4.97
N ALA A 484 -24.52 16.29 5.67
CA ALA A 484 -24.25 16.72 7.04
C ALA A 484 -25.47 16.49 7.92
N LEU A 485 -25.24 15.93 9.11
CA LEU A 485 -26.20 15.99 10.20
C LEU A 485 -26.21 17.43 10.76
N THR A 486 -27.34 17.86 11.31
CA THR A 486 -27.45 19.16 11.99
C THR A 486 -27.49 18.97 13.50
N ARG A 487 -26.81 19.84 14.25
CA ARG A 487 -26.86 19.83 15.71
C ARG A 487 -28.27 20.23 16.16
N PRO A 488 -28.95 19.45 17.03
CA PRO A 488 -30.36 19.66 17.35
C PRO A 488 -30.70 21.05 17.91
N VAL A 489 -29.79 21.66 18.67
CA VAL A 489 -30.03 22.93 19.37
C VAL A 489 -29.71 24.15 18.49
N THR A 490 -28.59 24.10 17.76
CA THR A 490 -28.12 25.25 16.97
C THR A 490 -28.55 25.20 15.51
N GLY A 491 -28.99 24.03 15.02
CA GLY A 491 -29.30 23.80 13.61
C GLY A 491 -28.09 23.83 12.67
N GLN A 492 -26.88 24.03 13.20
CA GLN A 492 -25.66 24.11 12.40
C GLN A 492 -25.26 22.72 11.87
N PRO A 493 -24.75 22.62 10.63
CA PRO A 493 -24.24 21.37 10.10
C PRO A 493 -23.00 20.93 10.87
N ILE A 494 -22.88 19.63 11.12
CA ILE A 494 -21.72 19.00 11.73
C ILE A 494 -20.72 18.69 10.60
N PRO A 495 -19.56 19.36 10.55
CA PRO A 495 -18.56 19.10 9.51
C PRO A 495 -17.74 17.84 9.84
N PRO A 496 -17.23 17.12 8.82
CA PRO A 496 -16.14 16.16 9.04
C PRO A 496 -14.88 16.91 9.50
N LEU A 497 -14.13 16.31 10.42
CA LEU A 497 -12.83 16.81 10.89
C LEU A 497 -11.66 16.09 10.23
N SER A 498 -11.84 14.84 9.78
CA SER A 498 -10.80 14.06 9.12
C SER A 498 -10.43 14.64 7.75
N ARG A 499 -9.13 14.70 7.45
CA ARG A 499 -8.62 15.01 6.10
C ARG A 499 -9.05 13.97 5.07
N LEU A 500 -9.18 12.70 5.45
CA LEU A 500 -9.67 11.64 4.57
C LEU A 500 -11.09 11.91 4.08
N LEU A 501 -11.99 12.33 4.98
CA LEU A 501 -13.38 12.63 4.61
C LEU A 501 -13.53 14.00 3.96
N THR A 502 -12.73 15.00 4.34
CA THR A 502 -12.82 16.37 3.80
C THR A 502 -12.29 16.48 2.37
N ALA A 503 -11.31 15.65 1.98
CA ALA A 503 -10.60 15.71 0.70
C ALA A 503 -11.50 15.60 -0.55
N ALA A 504 -12.62 14.89 -0.46
CA ALA A 504 -13.62 14.84 -1.52
C ALA A 504 -15.04 15.00 -0.97
N GLY A 505 -15.89 15.73 -1.69
CA GLY A 505 -17.31 15.87 -1.37
C GLY A 505 -18.15 14.65 -1.77
N TRP A 506 -17.57 13.69 -2.48
CA TRP A 506 -18.23 12.48 -2.93
C TRP A 506 -17.24 11.32 -3.09
N LEU A 507 -17.73 10.09 -3.05
CA LEU A 507 -16.99 8.85 -3.26
C LEU A 507 -17.68 8.01 -4.35
N ALA A 508 -16.92 7.22 -5.09
CA ALA A 508 -17.50 6.17 -5.93
C ALA A 508 -18.24 5.14 -5.05
N ASP A 509 -19.40 4.65 -5.51
CA ASP A 509 -20.23 3.76 -4.69
C ASP A 509 -19.56 2.40 -4.46
N GLU A 510 -18.83 1.91 -5.46
CA GLU A 510 -18.05 0.69 -5.40
C GLU A 510 -16.92 0.72 -4.36
N GLU A 511 -16.51 1.90 -3.88
CA GLU A 511 -15.43 2.04 -2.90
C GLU A 511 -15.85 1.64 -1.49
N VAL A 512 -17.14 1.49 -1.26
CA VAL A 512 -17.71 1.02 -0.01
C VAL A 512 -18.42 -0.30 -0.29
N PRO A 513 -17.71 -1.44 -0.28
CA PRO A 513 -18.33 -2.75 -0.44
C PRO A 513 -19.15 -3.11 0.81
N ARG A 514 -19.78 -4.29 0.80
CA ARG A 514 -20.64 -4.74 1.90
C ARG A 514 -19.87 -4.91 3.21
N GLU A 515 -18.64 -5.40 3.14
CA GLU A 515 -17.71 -5.50 4.26
C GLU A 515 -17.20 -4.15 4.77
N GLY A 516 -17.52 -3.05 4.07
CA GLY A 516 -17.04 -1.71 4.33
C GLY A 516 -15.59 -1.50 3.92
N ALA A 517 -15.07 -0.30 4.17
CA ALA A 517 -13.67 0.06 3.94
C ALA A 517 -13.11 0.79 5.15
N ARG A 518 -11.82 0.58 5.44
CA ARG A 518 -11.08 1.33 6.45
C ARG A 518 -9.98 2.12 5.78
N VAL A 519 -9.99 3.44 5.96
CA VAL A 519 -8.99 4.34 5.40
C VAL A 519 -8.24 5.00 6.55
N MET A 520 -6.91 4.98 6.48
CA MET A 520 -6.03 5.47 7.53
C MET A 520 -5.01 6.45 6.97
N ARG A 521 -4.65 7.46 7.77
CA ARG A 521 -3.43 8.26 7.60
C ARG A 521 -2.47 7.89 8.72
N GLN A 522 -1.24 7.50 8.37
CA GLN A 522 -0.25 7.04 9.35
C GLN A 522 1.16 7.45 8.93
N TRP A 523 2.04 7.63 9.92
CA TRP A 523 3.47 7.82 9.69
C TRP A 523 4.14 6.50 9.33
N ARG A 524 5.05 6.52 8.37
CA ARG A 524 5.86 5.36 7.95
C ARG A 524 7.33 5.73 7.88
N LEU A 525 8.18 4.81 8.32
CA LEU A 525 9.63 4.95 8.32
C LEU A 525 10.28 3.78 7.58
N ALA A 526 11.21 4.08 6.69
CA ALA A 526 12.03 3.07 6.03
C ALA A 526 13.50 3.47 5.99
N ARG A 527 14.36 2.45 5.94
CA ARG A 527 15.79 2.61 5.65
C ARG A 527 16.04 2.21 4.21
N TRP A 528 16.88 2.98 3.52
CA TRP A 528 17.18 2.72 2.12
C TRP A 528 18.53 2.03 1.92
N THR A 529 18.81 1.62 0.69
CA THR A 529 19.98 0.82 0.31
C THR A 529 21.30 1.56 0.53
N ASP A 530 21.28 2.89 0.51
CA ASP A 530 22.40 3.78 0.82
C ASP A 530 22.55 4.08 2.33
N GLY A 531 21.67 3.55 3.17
CA GLY A 531 21.62 3.84 4.60
C GLY A 531 21.00 5.19 4.94
N SER A 532 20.31 5.85 4.00
CA SER A 532 19.45 6.98 4.32
C SER A 532 18.17 6.51 5.02
N THR A 533 17.44 7.45 5.62
CA THR A 533 16.17 7.21 6.32
C THR A 533 15.09 8.07 5.73
N HIS A 534 13.96 7.47 5.38
CA HIS A 534 12.82 8.17 4.82
C HIS A 534 11.64 8.04 5.79
N LEU A 535 11.20 9.17 6.34
CA LEU A 535 9.97 9.31 7.12
C LEU A 535 8.93 10.01 6.24
N TRP A 536 7.74 9.45 6.09
CA TRP A 536 6.64 10.08 5.36
C TRP A 536 5.30 9.78 6.02
N GLN A 537 4.31 10.61 5.73
CA GLN A 537 2.92 10.32 6.07
C GLN A 537 2.23 9.70 4.86
N ALA A 538 1.50 8.61 5.07
CA ALA A 538 0.91 7.79 4.03
C ALA A 538 -0.58 7.57 4.25
N ARG A 539 -1.33 7.48 3.14
CA ARG A 539 -2.72 7.01 3.11
C ARG A 539 -2.78 5.54 2.76
N ARG A 540 -3.63 4.80 3.47
CA ARG A 540 -3.85 3.38 3.23
C ARG A 540 -5.33 3.02 3.31
N LYS A 541 -5.81 2.23 2.34
CA LYS A 541 -7.14 1.60 2.35
C LYS A 541 -6.99 0.11 2.65
N ARG A 542 -7.89 -0.42 3.48
CA ARG A 542 -8.05 -1.85 3.76
C ARG A 542 -9.53 -2.21 3.72
N ALA A 543 -9.83 -3.49 3.50
CA ALA A 543 -11.18 -4.01 3.72
C ALA A 543 -11.65 -3.73 5.15
N GLY A 544 -12.94 -3.43 5.29
CA GLY A 544 -13.59 -3.25 6.58
C GLY A 544 -13.80 -4.59 7.31
N ARG A 545 -14.70 -4.60 8.30
CA ARG A 545 -15.04 -5.79 9.11
C ARG A 545 -16.51 -6.15 9.04
N GLY A 546 -17.27 -5.58 8.11
CA GLY A 546 -18.70 -5.79 7.98
C GLY A 546 -19.52 -4.51 8.09
N GLU A 547 -20.83 -4.71 8.06
CA GLU A 547 -21.85 -3.67 8.21
C GLU A 547 -21.84 -3.10 9.64
N ALA A 548 -22.28 -1.85 9.78
CA ALA A 548 -22.53 -1.23 11.08
C ALA A 548 -23.92 -0.60 11.08
N SER A 549 -24.60 -0.66 12.23
CA SER A 549 -25.87 0.03 12.41
C SER A 549 -25.64 1.32 13.18
N SER A 550 -26.11 2.43 12.61
CA SER A 550 -26.13 3.73 13.29
C SER A 550 -27.14 3.82 14.43
N GLY A 551 -28.01 2.81 14.58
CA GLY A 551 -29.15 2.86 15.50
C GLY A 551 -30.25 3.84 15.07
N LEU A 552 -30.12 4.46 13.89
CA LEU A 552 -31.12 5.34 13.32
C LEU A 552 -32.40 4.54 13.04
N ARG A 553 -33.47 4.91 13.73
CA ARG A 553 -34.81 4.33 13.55
C ARG A 553 -35.82 5.46 13.42
N TYR A 554 -36.85 5.23 12.63
CA TYR A 554 -37.99 6.13 12.48
C TYR A 554 -39.21 5.50 13.14
N ASP A 555 -40.16 6.34 13.56
CA ASP A 555 -41.44 5.88 14.14
C ASP A 555 -41.29 4.94 15.34
N VAL A 556 -40.47 5.36 16.31
CA VAL A 556 -40.15 4.54 17.49
C VAL A 556 -41.19 4.73 18.58
N LEU A 557 -41.77 3.63 19.05
CA LEU A 557 -42.59 3.57 20.27
C LEU A 557 -41.75 3.00 21.41
N THR A 558 -41.49 3.80 22.45
CA THR A 558 -40.83 3.33 23.68
C THR A 558 -41.83 3.31 24.82
N ARG A 559 -41.88 2.21 25.58
CA ARG A 559 -42.67 2.14 26.81
C ARG A 559 -42.03 3.02 27.88
N ARG A 560 -42.81 3.81 28.62
CA ARG A 560 -42.28 4.48 29.81
C ARG A 560 -41.91 3.44 30.85
N GLU A 561 -40.65 3.42 31.25
CA GLU A 561 -40.25 2.71 32.46
C GLU A 561 -40.84 3.47 33.65
N GLY A 562 -41.71 2.79 34.40
CA GLY A 562 -42.14 3.27 35.71
C GLY A 562 -40.94 3.34 36.67
N PRO A 563 -41.04 4.12 37.77
CA PRO A 563 -39.97 4.17 38.76
C PRO A 563 -39.59 2.75 39.21
N PRO A 564 -38.31 2.46 39.49
CA PRO A 564 -37.91 1.14 39.95
C PRO A 564 -38.73 0.77 41.18
N ALA A 565 -39.31 -0.44 41.17
CA ALA A 565 -40.00 -0.98 42.34
C ALA A 565 -38.99 -1.05 43.49
N GLY A 566 -39.30 -0.34 44.58
CA GLY A 566 -38.43 -0.20 45.75
C GLY A 566 -38.25 -1.46 46.56
#